data_AF-A0A645HCU4-F1
#
_entry.id   AF-A0A645HCU4-F1
#
_cell.length_a   1.000
_cell.length_b   1.000
_cell.length_c   1.000
_cell.angle_alpha   90.00
_cell.angle_beta   90.00
_cell.angle_gamma   90.00
#
_symmetry.space_group_name_H-M   'P 1'
#
loop_
_entity.id
_entity.type
_entity.pdbx_description
1 polymer ?
#
loop_
_entity_poly.entity_id
_entity_poly.type
_entity_poly.pdbx_seq_one_letter_code
_entity_poly.pdbx_strand_id
1 'polypeptide(L)' 'MADKKEAKREFGIDLVGMEEVQEADCLIFLVAHKQFKELQLPEIDALYNKQSNSKKVIIDVKSIFDANAFKDNAYIYWNL' A
#
# COMPACT_ATOMS: atom_id res chain seq x y z
N MET A 1 -14.18 -0.65 -4.22
CA MET A 1 -13.55 -1.98 -4.24
C MET A 1 -13.86 -2.65 -5.57
N ALA A 2 -12.90 -3.41 -6.10
CA ALA A 2 -13.07 -4.18 -7.33
C ALA A 2 -13.78 -5.52 -7.06
N ASP A 3 -14.44 -6.08 -8.07
CA ASP A 3 -15.10 -7.39 -7.98
C ASP A 3 -14.07 -8.52 -8.15
N LYS A 4 -14.10 -9.50 -7.23
CA LYS A 4 -13.14 -10.62 -7.22
C LYS A 4 -13.27 -11.52 -8.46
N LYS A 5 -14.49 -11.80 -8.91
CA LYS A 5 -14.73 -12.69 -10.05
C LYS A 5 -14.32 -12.02 -11.36
N GLU A 6 -14.61 -10.74 -11.50
CA GLU A 6 -14.18 -9.94 -12.63
C GLU A 6 -12.66 -9.84 -12.70
N ALA A 7 -11.98 -9.49 -11.60
CA ALA A 7 -10.52 -9.37 -11.58
C ALA A 7 -9.81 -10.68 -11.93
N LYS A 8 -10.31 -11.82 -11.42
CA LYS A 8 -9.77 -13.14 -11.78
C LYS A 8 -9.97 -13.49 -13.24
N ARG A 9 -11.14 -13.16 -13.80
CA ARG A 9 -11.48 -13.45 -15.20
C ARG A 9 -10.69 -12.60 -16.19
N GLU A 10 -10.58 -11.29 -15.94
CA GLU A 10 -9.98 -10.34 -16.88
C GLU A 10 -8.46 -10.24 -16.75
N PHE A 11 -7.92 -10.34 -15.52
CA PHE A 11 -6.51 -10.10 -15.25
C PHE A 11 -5.77 -11.34 -14.69
N GLY A 12 -6.47 -12.42 -14.38
CA GLY A 12 -5.87 -13.64 -13.83
C GLY A 12 -5.42 -13.52 -12.37
N ILE A 13 -5.64 -12.38 -11.72
CA ILE A 13 -5.20 -12.08 -10.36
C ILE A 13 -6.28 -12.41 -9.33
N ASP A 14 -5.85 -12.84 -8.14
CA ASP A 14 -6.73 -13.05 -7.00
C ASP A 14 -6.76 -11.79 -6.14
N LEU A 15 -7.97 -11.26 -5.90
CA LEU A 15 -8.16 -10.16 -4.97
C LEU A 15 -8.24 -10.70 -3.54
N VAL A 16 -7.22 -10.37 -2.76
CA VAL A 16 -7.14 -10.67 -1.32
C VAL A 16 -7.62 -9.50 -0.49
N GLY A 17 -7.98 -9.79 0.77
CA GLY A 17 -8.23 -8.76 1.77
C GLY A 17 -6.94 -8.01 2.15
N MET A 18 -7.10 -6.84 2.77
CA MET A 18 -5.94 -6.05 3.23
C MET A 18 -5.21 -6.74 4.39
N GLU A 19 -5.95 -7.50 5.19
CA GLU A 19 -5.46 -8.34 6.29
C GLU A 19 -4.53 -9.48 5.84
N GLU A 20 -4.61 -9.86 4.57
CA GLU A 20 -3.76 -10.89 3.96
C GLU A 20 -2.44 -10.31 3.43
N VAL A 21 -2.32 -8.97 3.36
CA VAL A 21 -1.09 -8.30 2.90
C VAL A 21 -0.08 -8.28 4.04
N GLN A 22 0.97 -9.08 3.88
CA GLN A 22 2.06 -9.20 4.86
C GLN A 22 3.39 -9.26 4.13
N GLU A 23 4.45 -8.88 4.84
CA GLU A 23 5.84 -9.00 4.36
C GLU A 23 6.10 -8.26 3.03
N ALA A 24 5.38 -7.18 2.77
CA ALA A 24 5.58 -6.40 1.55
C ALA A 24 6.95 -5.68 1.56
N ASP A 25 7.58 -5.61 0.38
CA ASP A 25 8.71 -4.69 0.13
C ASP A 25 8.22 -3.34 -0.42
N CYS A 26 7.09 -3.37 -1.14
CA CYS A 26 6.49 -2.21 -1.80
C CYS A 26 4.97 -2.23 -1.67
N LEU A 27 4.39 -1.09 -1.32
CA LEU A 27 2.95 -0.85 -1.34
C LEU A 27 2.60 0.21 -2.39
N ILE A 28 1.59 -0.08 -3.20
CA ILE A 28 1.11 0.82 -4.25
C ILE A 28 -0.37 1.13 -4.03
N PHE A 29 -0.67 2.39 -3.77
CA PHE A 29 -2.03 2.91 -3.61
C PHE A 29 -2.47 3.58 -4.92
N LEU A 30 -3.19 2.82 -5.75
CA LEU A 30 -3.61 3.25 -7.09
C LEU A 30 -4.83 4.17 -7.11
N VAL A 31 -5.68 4.09 -6.09
CA VAL A 31 -7.00 4.75 -6.05
C VAL A 31 -7.31 5.32 -4.66
N ALA A 32 -8.10 6.39 -4.62
CA ALA A 32 -8.37 7.16 -3.41
C ALA A 32 -9.61 6.68 -2.62
N HIS A 33 -9.72 5.37 -2.37
CA HIS A 33 -10.83 4.83 -1.58
C HIS A 33 -10.78 5.33 -0.13
N LYS A 34 -11.95 5.60 0.47
CA LYS A 34 -12.09 6.15 1.83
C LYS A 34 -11.30 5.35 2.87
N GLN A 35 -11.41 4.02 2.82
CA GLN A 35 -10.69 3.12 3.72
C GLN A 35 -9.16 3.27 3.69
N PHE A 36 -8.56 3.68 2.56
CA PHE A 36 -7.11 3.87 2.44
C PHE A 36 -6.69 5.24 2.97
N LYS A 37 -7.55 6.25 2.82
CA LYS A 37 -7.34 7.59 3.38
C LYS A 37 -7.36 7.61 4.91
N GLU A 38 -8.05 6.64 5.51
CA GLU A 38 -8.20 6.52 6.95
C GLU A 38 -7.01 5.80 7.61
N LEU A 39 -6.16 5.13 6.83
CA LEU A 39 -4.97 4.44 7.33
C LEU A 39 -3.96 5.41 7.91
N GLN A 40 -3.46 5.07 9.09
CA GLN A 40 -2.37 5.76 9.76
C GLN A 40 -1.03 5.06 9.46
N LEU A 41 0.07 5.81 9.60
CA LEU A 41 1.41 5.30 9.33
C LEU A 41 1.73 3.97 10.03
N PRO A 42 1.35 3.71 11.30
CA PRO A 42 1.61 2.42 11.94
C PRO A 42 0.87 1.24 11.29
N GLU A 43 -0.32 1.47 10.75
CA GLU A 43 -1.11 0.45 10.04
C GLU A 43 -0.47 0.11 8.71
N ILE A 44 0.05 1.13 8.01
CA ILE A 44 0.81 0.97 6.77
C ILE A 44 2.13 0.24 7.04
N ASP A 45 2.86 0.65 8.09
CA ASP A 45 4.14 0.08 8.50
C ASP A 45 4.03 -1.43 8.80
N ALA A 46 2.90 -1.84 9.39
CA ALA A 46 2.64 -3.22 9.77
C ALA A 46 2.55 -4.20 8.58
N LEU A 47 2.27 -3.71 7.38
CA LEU A 47 2.13 -4.51 6.16
C LEU A 47 3.50 -4.88 5.54
N TYR A 48 4.55 -4.15 5.89
CA TYR A 48 5.89 -4.38 5.36
C TYR A 48 6.61 -5.54 6.04
N ASN A 49 7.60 -6.09 5.33
CA ASN A 49 8.53 -7.04 5.91
C ASN A 49 9.39 -6.39 7.01
N LYS A 50 9.14 -6.78 8.27
CA LYS A 50 9.83 -6.27 9.46
C LYS A 50 11.26 -6.78 9.60
N GLN A 51 11.64 -7.84 8.87
CA GLN A 51 12.97 -8.42 8.89
C GLN A 51 13.89 -7.85 7.80
N SER A 52 13.33 -7.05 6.88
CA SER A 52 14.09 -6.42 5.80
C SER A 52 14.88 -5.21 6.31
N ASN A 53 16.15 -5.12 5.93
CA ASN A 53 16.98 -3.93 6.14
C ASN A 53 16.87 -2.91 4.99
N SER A 54 16.08 -3.22 3.97
CA SER A 54 15.82 -2.31 2.85
C SER A 54 14.84 -1.22 3.25
N LYS A 55 14.89 -0.08 2.54
CA LYS A 55 13.87 0.96 2.69
C LYS A 55 12.51 0.47 2.20
N LYS A 56 11.45 0.85 2.92
CA LYS A 56 10.06 0.54 2.60
C LYS A 56 9.60 1.43 1.45
N VAL A 57 9.15 0.84 0.34
CA VAL A 57 8.71 1.61 -0.83
C VAL A 57 7.21 1.84 -0.78
N ILE A 58 6.79 3.10 -0.85
CA ILE A 58 5.39 3.46 -0.97
C ILE A 58 5.16 4.35 -2.19
N ILE A 59 4.19 3.96 -3.00
CA ILE A 59 3.76 4.68 -4.20
C ILE A 59 2.30 5.09 -3.99
N ASP A 60 2.07 6.40 -3.84
CA ASP A 60 0.75 6.97 -3.69
C ASP A 60 0.35 7.72 -4.96
N VAL A 61 -0.31 7.02 -5.88
CA VAL A 61 -0.66 7.58 -7.21
C VAL A 61 -1.71 8.69 -7.10
N LYS A 62 -2.47 8.76 -6.00
CA LYS A 62 -3.56 9.73 -5.83
C LYS A 62 -3.29 10.75 -4.73
N SER A 63 -2.06 10.82 -4.22
CA SER A 63 -1.65 11.77 -3.19
C SER A 63 -2.65 11.81 -2.02
N ILE A 64 -3.05 10.62 -1.54
CA ILE A 64 -4.00 10.45 -0.44
C ILE A 64 -3.36 10.54 0.95
N PHE A 65 -2.04 10.41 1.06
CA PHE A 65 -1.30 10.55 2.31
C PHE A 65 -0.54 11.87 2.40
N ASP A 66 -0.24 12.31 3.63
CA ASP A 66 0.68 13.42 3.86
C ASP A 66 2.12 12.93 3.63
N ALA A 67 2.79 13.46 2.61
CA ALA A 67 4.19 13.16 2.32
C ALA A 67 5.13 13.46 3.51
N ASN A 68 4.74 14.37 4.43
CA ASN A 68 5.51 14.62 5.63
C ASN A 68 5.62 13.40 6.56
N ALA A 69 4.63 12.50 6.52
CA ALA A 69 4.64 11.28 7.32
C ALA A 69 5.76 10.29 6.91
N PHE A 70 6.33 10.43 5.71
CA PHE A 70 7.32 9.51 5.14
C PHE A 70 8.70 10.15 4.94
N LYS A 71 8.99 11.23 5.66
CA LYS A 71 10.26 11.98 5.53
C LYS A 71 11.45 11.33 6.23
N ASP A 72 11.24 10.31 7.06
CA ASP A 72 12.34 9.61 7.71
C ASP A 72 13.13 8.75 6.70
N ASN A 73 14.31 8.26 7.12
CA ASN A 73 15.16 7.45 6.25
C ASN A 73 14.65 6.01 6.04
N ALA A 74 13.52 5.62 6.64
CA ALA A 74 12.98 4.27 6.53
C ALA A 74 12.15 4.08 5.25
N TYR A 75 11.64 5.17 4.65
CA TYR A 75 10.76 5.13 3.49
C TYR A 75 11.41 5.67 2.20
N ILE A 76 10.95 5.13 1.08
CA ILE A 76 11.03 5.75 -0.25
C ILE A 76 9.59 6.08 -0.64
N TYR A 77 9.23 7.35 -0.59
CA TYR A 77 7.88 7.84 -0.91
C TYR A 77 7.87 8.52 -2.28
N TRP A 78 6.90 8.14 -3.11
CA TRP A 78 6.61 8.79 -4.39
C TRP A 78 5.10 9.00 -4.56
N ASN A 79 4.72 10.13 -5.14
CA ASN A 79 3.34 10.44 -5.51
C ASN A 79 3.23 11.20 -6.84
N LEU A 80 2.00 11.26 -7.39
CA LEU A 80 1.64 12.04 -8.58
C LEU A 80 0.79 13.26 -8.23
#